data_AF-A0A1M3H5H9-F1
#
_entry.id   AF-A0A1M3H5H9-F1
#
_cell.length_a   1.000
_cell.length_b   1.000
_cell.length_c   1.000
_cell.angle_alpha   90.00
_cell.angle_beta   90.00
_cell.angle_gamma   90.00
#
_symmetry.space_group_name_H-M   'P 1'
#
loop_
_entity.id
_entity.type
_entity.pdbx_description
1 polymer ?
#
loop_
_entity_poly.entity_id
_entity_poly.type
_entity_poly.pdbx_seq_one_letter_code
_entity_poly.pdbx_strand_id
1 'polypeptide(L)'
;MKNKISDLRDHMFAQLERLGDEDLSEEDLKKEISRAQAISEVGKVIVESAKTEVLYAKLTGKRRDEATKFLEEGEEKRPSIVRPAAAYSNKSNALPDSGEE
;
A
#
# COMPACT_ATOMS: atom_id res chain seq x y z
N MET A 1 3.51 17.85 6.29
CA MET A 1 4.52 16.86 6.72
C MET A 1 4.53 15.72 5.71
N LYS A 2 5.70 15.24 5.31
CA LYS A 2 5.86 14.08 4.40
C LYS A 2 5.70 12.80 5.21
N ASN A 3 4.58 12.11 5.05
CA ASN A 3 4.21 10.95 5.90
C ASN A 3 3.65 9.79 5.08
N LYS A 4 3.88 9.78 3.77
CA LYS A 4 3.38 8.75 2.86
C LYS A 4 4.46 7.75 2.52
N ILE A 5 4.05 6.55 2.11
CA ILE A 5 5.00 5.55 1.61
C ILE A 5 5.73 6.02 0.34
N SER A 6 5.06 6.84 -0.50
CA SER A 6 5.64 7.49 -1.67
C SER A 6 6.80 8.39 -1.26
N ASP A 7 6.60 9.27 -0.28
CA ASP A 7 7.67 10.13 0.25
C ASP A 7 8.91 9.35 0.72
N LEU A 8 8.70 8.23 1.42
CA LEU A 8 9.80 7.37 1.87
C LEU A 8 10.57 6.80 0.68
N ARG A 9 9.86 6.26 -0.32
CA ARG A 9 10.49 5.68 -1.52
C ARG A 9 11.26 6.73 -2.30
N ASP A 10 10.69 7.92 -2.47
CA ASP A 10 11.35 9.03 -3.17
C ASP A 10 12.66 9.40 -2.48
N HIS A 11 12.67 9.43 -1.14
CA HIS A 11 13.91 9.69 -0.40
C HIS A 11 14.96 8.58 -0.56
N MET A 12 14.52 7.31 -0.62
CA MET A 12 15.42 6.19 -0.86
C MET A 12 16.02 6.24 -2.27
N PHE A 13 15.23 6.59 -3.29
CA PHE A 13 15.75 6.79 -4.65
C PHE A 13 16.73 7.95 -4.73
N ALA A 14 16.42 9.08 -4.11
CA ALA A 14 17.36 10.21 -4.03
C ALA A 14 18.67 9.81 -3.31
N GLN A 15 18.61 8.93 -2.32
CA GLN A 15 19.81 8.40 -1.67
C GLN A 15 20.61 7.46 -2.58
N LEU A 16 19.94 6.65 -3.41
CA LEU A 16 20.60 5.80 -4.41
C LEU A 16 21.32 6.63 -5.47
N GLU A 17 20.69 7.72 -5.93
CA GLU A 17 21.32 8.65 -6.88
C GLU A 17 22.58 9.28 -6.30
N ARG A 18 22.54 9.71 -5.02
CA ARG A 18 23.73 10.25 -4.33
C ARG A 18 24.85 9.24 -4.18
N LEU A 19 24.51 7.98 -3.88
CA LEU A 19 25.52 6.91 -3.79
C LEU A 19 26.18 6.61 -5.14
N GLY A 20 25.49 6.86 -6.25
CA GLY A 20 26.01 6.68 -7.61
C GLY A 20 26.75 7.89 -8.18
N ASP A 21 26.88 8.98 -7.41
CA ASP A 21 27.59 10.18 -7.84
C ASP A 21 29.12 9.92 -7.89
N GLU A 22 29.67 9.94 -9.11
CA GLU A 22 31.09 9.64 -9.38
C GLU A 22 32.03 10.77 -8.95
N ASP A 23 31.51 11.97 -8.68
CA ASP A 23 32.31 13.12 -8.25
C ASP A 23 32.54 13.17 -6.73
N LEU A 24 32.00 12.19 -5.98
CA LEU A 24 32.17 12.13 -4.53
C LEU A 24 33.59 11.79 -4.11
N SER A 25 34.07 12.52 -3.09
CA SER A 25 35.29 12.13 -2.38
C SER A 25 35.07 10.82 -1.60
N GLU A 26 36.15 10.12 -1.27
CA GLU A 26 36.07 8.90 -0.45
C GLU A 26 35.40 9.16 0.91
N GLU A 27 35.64 10.33 1.50
CA GLU A 27 35.04 10.73 2.78
C GLU A 27 33.53 10.95 2.64
N ASP A 28 33.11 11.62 1.57
CA ASP A 28 31.68 11.90 1.34
C ASP A 28 30.93 10.63 0.94
N LEU A 29 31.54 9.74 0.17
CA LEU A 29 30.98 8.41 -0.11
C LEU A 29 30.74 7.63 1.18
N LYS A 30 31.67 7.65 2.14
CA LYS A 30 31.49 7.01 3.46
C LYS A 30 30.31 7.62 4.23
N LYS A 31 30.13 8.94 4.17
CA LYS A 31 28.99 9.62 4.80
C LYS A 31 27.67 9.20 4.15
N GLU A 32 27.61 9.13 2.82
CA GLU A 32 26.41 8.72 2.10
C GLU A 32 26.08 7.22 2.31
N ILE A 33 27.08 6.36 2.46
CA ILE A 33 26.86 4.95 2.85
C ILE A 33 26.23 4.87 4.24
N SER A 34 26.77 5.59 5.22
CA SER A 34 26.22 5.62 6.58
C SER A 34 24.80 6.19 6.61
N ARG A 35 24.53 7.24 5.81
CA ARG A 35 23.20 7.81 5.65
C ARG A 35 22.23 6.81 5.03
N ALA A 36 22.64 6.09 3.99
CA ALA A 36 21.81 5.07 3.34
C ALA A 36 21.46 3.93 4.29
N GLN A 37 22.40 3.50 5.13
CA GLN A 37 22.14 2.51 6.18
C GLN A 37 21.10 3.01 7.17
N ALA A 38 21.25 4.24 7.69
CA ALA A 38 20.29 4.82 8.62
C ALA A 38 18.88 4.97 8.00
N ILE A 39 18.78 5.43 6.76
CA ILE A 39 17.50 5.52 6.03
C ILE A 39 16.87 4.13 5.86
N SER A 40 17.68 3.11 5.53
CA SER A 40 17.21 1.73 5.38
C SER A 40 16.67 1.17 6.70
N GLU A 41 17.34 1.41 7.82
CA GLU A 41 16.91 0.98 9.14
C GLU A 41 15.60 1.62 9.58
N VAL A 42 15.48 2.94 9.46
CA VAL A 42 14.23 3.66 9.77
C VAL A 42 13.12 3.24 8.80
N GLY A 43 13.43 3.09 7.51
CA GLY A 43 12.49 2.65 6.49
C GLY A 43 11.91 1.27 6.79
N LYS A 44 12.71 0.33 7.29
CA LYS A 44 12.21 -1.00 7.74
C LYS A 44 11.15 -0.87 8.83
N VAL A 45 11.37 -0.04 9.84
CA VAL A 45 10.41 0.18 10.94
C VAL A 45 9.08 0.72 10.40
N ILE A 46 9.14 1.68 9.46
CA ILE A 46 7.95 2.24 8.81
C ILE A 46 7.19 1.15 8.04
N VAL A 47 7.90 0.32 7.28
CA VAL A 47 7.30 -0.79 6.52
C VAL A 47 6.64 -1.81 7.44
N GLU A 48 7.24 -2.16 8.58
CA GLU A 48 6.64 -3.07 9.56
C GLU A 48 5.37 -2.49 10.20
N SER A 49 5.35 -1.18 10.51
CA SER A 49 4.13 -0.50 10.95
C SER A 49 3.02 -0.61 9.90
N ALA A 50 3.35 -0.35 8.64
CA ALA A 50 2.38 -0.44 7.53
C ALA A 50 1.83 -1.85 7.33
N LYS A 51 2.68 -2.89 7.47
CA LYS A 51 2.23 -4.29 7.44
C LYS A 51 1.23 -4.58 8.55
N THR A 52 1.48 -4.05 9.75
CA THR A 52 0.60 -4.21 10.92
C THR A 52 -0.77 -3.56 10.67
N GLU A 53 -0.78 -2.34 10.11
CA GLU A 53 -2.03 -1.65 9.75
C GLU A 53 -2.84 -2.41 8.68
N VAL A 54 -2.17 -2.94 7.65
CA VAL A 54 -2.82 -3.76 6.62
C VAL A 54 -3.38 -5.05 7.21
N LEU A 55 -2.67 -5.68 8.15
CA LEU A 55 -3.17 -6.87 8.83
C LEU A 55 -4.41 -6.55 9.67
N TYR A 56 -4.39 -5.45 10.42
CA TYR A 56 -5.55 -4.98 11.18
C TYR A 56 -6.76 -4.71 10.28
N ALA A 57 -6.56 -4.08 9.11
CA ALA A 57 -7.61 -3.85 8.13
C ALA A 57 -8.28 -5.17 7.69
N LYS A 58 -7.46 -6.17 7.34
CA LYS A 58 -7.91 -7.49 6.91
C LYS A 58 -8.71 -8.22 7.99
N LEU A 59 -8.28 -8.14 9.25
CA LEU A 59 -8.92 -8.83 10.36
C LEU A 59 -10.25 -8.19 10.78
N THR A 60 -10.37 -6.87 10.64
CA THR A 60 -11.56 -6.11 11.07
C THR A 60 -12.59 -5.91 9.97
N GLY A 61 -12.28 -6.28 8.73
CA GLY A 61 -13.14 -6.01 7.57
C GLY A 61 -13.21 -4.53 7.19
N LYS A 62 -12.39 -3.67 7.80
CA LYS A 62 -12.28 -2.26 7.42
C LYS A 62 -11.70 -2.16 6.02
N ARG A 63 -12.28 -1.27 5.22
CA ARG A 63 -11.71 -0.94 3.91
C ARG A 63 -10.37 -0.23 4.11
N ARG A 64 -9.49 -0.37 3.11
CA ARG A 64 -8.08 0.05 3.22
C ARG A 64 -7.92 1.56 3.43
N ASP A 65 -8.79 2.34 2.79
CA ASP A 65 -8.97 3.80 2.91
C ASP A 65 -9.33 4.25 4.33
N GLU A 66 -10.02 3.39 5.08
CA GLU A 66 -10.38 3.63 6.48
C GLU A 66 -9.32 3.12 7.47
N ALA A 67 -8.51 2.15 7.04
CA ALA A 67 -7.53 1.49 7.89
C ALA A 67 -6.15 2.16 7.87
N THR A 68 -5.74 2.76 6.73
CA THR A 68 -4.44 3.42 6.64
C THR A 68 -4.44 4.56 5.62
N LYS A 69 -4.00 5.75 6.05
CA LYS A 69 -3.70 6.88 5.16
C LYS A 69 -2.25 6.86 4.65
N PHE A 70 -1.46 5.88 5.07
CA PHE A 70 -0.04 5.75 4.74
C PHE A 70 0.17 5.16 3.33
N LEU A 71 -0.69 4.25 2.91
CA LEU A 71 -0.70 3.65 1.57
C LEU A 71 -1.65 4.43 0.66
N GLU A 72 -1.12 5.04 -0.40
CA GLU A 72 -1.92 5.78 -1.39
C GLU A 72 -2.51 4.79 -2.41
N GLU A 73 -3.82 4.89 -2.66
CA GLU A 73 -4.44 4.36 -3.88
C GLU A 73 -4.25 5.42 -4.96
N GLY A 74 -3.67 5.06 -6.11
CA GLY A 74 -3.73 5.95 -7.27
C GLY A 74 -5.20 6.26 -7.54
N GLU A 75 -5.53 7.53 -7.84
CA GLU A 75 -6.90 8.01 -8.04
C GLU A 75 -7.65 7.38 -9.23
N GLU A 76 -7.14 6.32 -9.85
CA GLU A 76 -7.91 5.52 -10.77
C GLU A 76 -9.03 4.82 -9.99
N LYS A 77 -10.19 5.47 -9.97
CA LYS A 77 -11.48 4.83 -9.71
C LYS A 77 -11.49 3.52 -10.47
N ARG A 78 -11.28 2.41 -9.75
CA ARG A 78 -11.49 1.08 -10.31
C ARG A 78 -12.83 1.15 -11.02
N PRO A 79 -12.91 0.87 -12.34
CA PRO A 79 -14.15 0.98 -13.07
C PRO A 79 -15.19 0.21 -12.27
N SER A 80 -16.33 0.84 -11.99
CA SER A 80 -17.41 0.13 -11.34
C SER A 80 -17.70 -1.07 -12.24
N ILE A 81 -17.45 -2.26 -11.73
CA ILE A 81 -17.94 -3.47 -12.38
C ILE A 81 -19.45 -3.40 -12.14
N VAL A 82 -20.15 -2.71 -13.04
CA VAL A 82 -21.60 -2.77 -13.13
C VAL A 82 -21.86 -4.22 -13.50
N ARG A 83 -22.17 -5.04 -12.49
CA ARG A 83 -22.68 -6.38 -12.74
C ARG A 83 -23.96 -6.20 -13.52
N PRO A 84 -24.04 -6.65 -14.79
CA PRO A 84 -25.29 -6.56 -15.53
C PRO A 84 -26.36 -7.35 -14.75
N ALA A 85 -27.56 -6.79 -14.60
CA ALA A 85 -28.67 -7.41 -13.87
C ALA A 85 -28.95 -8.86 -14.34
N ALA A 86 -28.60 -9.18 -15.58
CA ALA A 86 -28.67 -10.52 -16.17
C ALA A 86 -27.84 -11.58 -15.42
N ALA A 87 -26.79 -11.19 -14.66
CA ALA A 87 -25.97 -12.12 -13.89
C ALA A 87 -26.67 -12.72 -12.66
N TYR A 88 -27.87 -12.23 -12.30
CA TYR A 88 -28.71 -12.81 -11.24
C TYR A 88 -29.87 -13.66 -11.78
N SER A 89 -29.99 -13.84 -13.10
CA SER A 89 -30.96 -14.78 -13.66
C SER A 89 -30.40 -16.21 -13.64
N ASN A 90 -30.19 -16.76 -12.45
CA ASN A 90 -30.12 -18.21 -12.32
C ASN A 90 -31.48 -18.69 -11.82
N LYS A 91 -32.31 -19.20 -12.73
CA LYS A 91 -33.63 -19.81 -12.46
C LYS A 91 -33.55 -21.11 -11.64
N SER A 92 -32.47 -21.36 -10.88
CA SER A 92 -32.26 -22.60 -10.14
C SER A 92 -32.34 -22.47 -8.61
N ASN A 93 -32.56 -21.28 -8.05
CA ASN A 93 -32.89 -21.11 -6.63
C ASN A 93 -34.25 -20.44 -6.48
N ALA A 94 -35.31 -21.12 -6.91
CA ALA A 94 -36.62 -20.87 -6.31
C ALA A 94 -36.57 -21.41 -4.87
N LEU A 95 -36.83 -20.56 -3.88
CA LEU A 95 -37.15 -21.03 -2.54
C LEU A 95 -38.34 -21.99 -2.67
N PRO A 96 -38.36 -23.14 -1.97
CA PRO A 96 -39.55 -23.97 -1.94
C PRO A 96 -40.68 -23.13 -1.35
N ASP A 97 -41.75 -23.00 -2.13
CA ASP A 97 -43.02 -22.46 -1.69
C ASP A 97 -43.45 -23.25 -0.46
N SER A 98 -43.39 -22.63 0.71
CA SER A 98 -43.97 -23.19 1.93
C SER A 98 -45.48 -23.10 1.76
N GLY A 99 -46.05 -24.11 1.10
CA GLY A 99 -47.49 -24.30 1.03
C GLY A 99 -48.06 -24.31 2.44
N GLU A 100 -48.91 -23.34 2.72
CA GLU A 100 -49.85 -23.37 3.83
C GLU A 100 -50.90 -24.44 3.51
N GLU A 101 -50.94 -25.49 4.33
CA GLU A 101 -52.16 -26.22 4.69
C GLU A 101 -52.37 -26.09 6.20
#